data_AF-A0A8T5P003-F1
#
_entry.id   AF-A0A8T5P003-F1
#
_cell.length_a   1.000
_cell.length_b   1.000
_cell.length_c   1.000
_cell.angle_alpha   90.00
_cell.angle_beta   90.00
_cell.angle_gamma   90.00
#
_symmetry.space_group_name_H-M   'P 1'
#
loop_
_entity.id
_entity.type
_entity.pdbx_description
1 polymer ?
#
loop_
_entity_poly.entity_id
_entity_poly.type
_entity_poly.pdbx_seq_one_letter_code
_entity_poly.pdbx_strand_id
1 'polypeptide(L)' 'MVEKTKIRPKLKDLKIGDVLHVGTEDKEEVFKVTKLGENTYILDQGGDLREYGKSVMAKNIYGFAEKYKAVYWITKEEK' A
#
# COMPACT_ATOMS: atom_id res chain seq x y z
N MET A 1 3.36 -9.15 -13.94
CA MET A 1 1.88 -9.09 -14.16
C MET A 1 1.24 -8.58 -12.87
N VAL A 2 0.39 -7.54 -12.93
CA VAL A 2 -0.17 -6.87 -11.73
C VAL A 2 -1.64 -7.27 -11.58
N GLU A 3 -1.98 -8.03 -10.54
CA GLU A 3 -3.35 -8.45 -10.27
C GLU A 3 -4.09 -7.40 -9.41
N LYS A 4 -5.16 -6.83 -9.97
CA LYS A 4 -6.08 -5.93 -9.25
C LYS A 4 -7.16 -6.73 -8.54
N THR A 5 -7.41 -6.41 -7.28
CA THR A 5 -8.42 -7.06 -6.46
C THR A 5 -9.19 -6.05 -5.60
N LYS A 6 -10.48 -6.32 -5.39
CA LYS A 6 -11.29 -5.63 -4.37
C LYS A 6 -11.07 -6.21 -2.98
N ILE A 7 -10.46 -7.39 -2.90
CA ILE A 7 -10.18 -8.08 -1.64
C ILE A 7 -8.95 -7.45 -1.02
N ARG A 8 -9.11 -7.00 0.22
CA ARG A 8 -8.04 -6.35 0.97
C ARG A 8 -6.88 -7.33 1.22
N PRO A 9 -5.64 -6.99 0.79
CA PRO A 9 -4.47 -7.78 1.13
C PRO A 9 -4.14 -7.63 2.61
N LYS A 10 -3.67 -8.72 3.23
CA LYS A 10 -3.19 -8.68 4.62
C LYS A 10 -1.79 -8.07 4.60
N LEU A 11 -1.58 -6.97 5.34
CA LEU A 11 -0.28 -6.29 5.39
C LEU A 11 0.88 -7.19 5.83
N LYS A 12 0.58 -8.22 6.65
CA LYS A 12 1.56 -9.22 7.09
C LYS A 12 2.05 -10.16 5.98
N ASP A 13 1.34 -10.23 4.85
CA ASP A 13 1.70 -11.09 3.72
C ASP A 13 2.60 -10.33 2.71
N LEU A 14 2.82 -9.02 2.92
CA LEU A 14 3.70 -8.18 2.11
C LEU A 14 5.17 -8.42 2.46
N LYS A 15 6.03 -8.41 1.45
CA LYS A 15 7.49 -8.54 1.57
C LYS A 15 8.19 -7.20 1.38
N ILE A 16 9.42 -7.08 1.85
CA ILE A 16 10.28 -5.93 1.53
C ILE A 16 10.43 -5.88 0.01
N GLY A 17 10.21 -4.69 -0.57
CA GLY A 17 10.23 -4.46 -2.02
C GLY A 17 8.85 -4.56 -2.68
N ASP A 18 7.83 -5.10 -1.99
CA ASP A 18 6.47 -5.07 -2.52
C ASP A 18 5.91 -3.63 -2.46
N VAL A 19 5.20 -3.24 -3.51
CA VAL A 19 4.46 -1.97 -3.59
C VAL A 19 2.97 -2.30 -3.56
N LEU A 20 2.28 -1.88 -2.50
CA LEU A 20 0.84 -1.94 -2.43
C LEU A 20 0.26 -0.66 -3.01
N HIS A 21 -0.47 -0.78 -4.10
CA HIS A 21 -1.21 0.32 -4.70
C HIS A 21 -2.67 0.26 -4.23
N VAL A 22 -3.22 1.42 -3.91
CA VAL A 22 -4.62 1.57 -3.50
C VAL A 22 -5.19 2.75 -4.24
N GLY A 23 -6.13 2.51 -5.15
CA GLY A 23 -6.62 3.57 -6.02
C GLY A 23 -7.92 3.26 -6.74
N THR A 24 -8.52 4.30 -7.31
CA THR A 24 -9.53 4.26 -8.36
C THR A 24 -8.87 4.59 -9.71
N GLU A 25 -9.63 4.63 -10.81
CA GLU A 25 -9.08 5.03 -12.12
C GLU A 25 -8.57 6.48 -12.13
N ASP A 26 -9.13 7.35 -11.27
CA ASP A 26 -8.83 8.78 -11.24
C ASP A 26 -7.89 9.20 -10.10
N LYS A 27 -7.73 8.35 -9.07
CA LYS A 27 -6.94 8.67 -7.87
C LYS A 27 -6.20 7.44 -7.37
N GLU A 28 -4.89 7.53 -7.30
CA GLU A 28 -4.04 6.47 -6.80
C GLU A 28 -3.21 6.97 -5.61
N GLU A 29 -3.14 6.15 -4.57
CA GLU A 29 -2.19 6.29 -3.47
C GLU A 29 -1.28 5.06 -3.49
N VAL A 30 0.03 5.29 -3.40
CA VAL A 30 1.06 4.23 -3.51
C VAL A 30 1.72 4.01 -2.16
N PHE A 31 1.70 2.78 -1.69
CA PHE A 31 2.26 2.38 -0.40
C PHE A 31 3.43 1.43 -0.66
N LYS A 32 4.67 1.93 -0.59
CA LYS A 32 5.87 1.13 -0.83
C LYS A 32 6.42 0.50 0.45
N VAL A 33 6.49 -0.83 0.51
CA VAL A 33 7.10 -1.52 1.65
C VAL A 33 8.62 -1.54 1.48
N THR A 34 9.31 -0.49 1.94
CA THR A 34 10.77 -0.35 1.84
C THR A 34 11.55 -1.00 2.98
N LYS A 35 10.94 -1.20 4.15
CA LYS A 35 11.57 -1.82 5.33
C LYS A 35 10.52 -2.55 6.15
N LEU A 36 10.73 -3.83 6.45
CA LEU A 36 9.99 -4.56 7.48
C LEU A 36 10.81 -4.50 8.78
N GLY A 37 10.74 -3.37 9.50
CA GLY A 37 11.01 -3.41 10.95
C GLY A 37 9.83 -4.05 11.68
N GLU A 38 9.89 -4.25 12.99
CA GLU A 38 8.77 -4.85 13.75
C GLU A 38 7.42 -4.14 13.47
N ASN A 39 7.42 -2.84 13.10
CA ASN A 39 6.19 -2.06 12.88
C ASN A 39 6.23 -0.89 11.86
N THR A 40 7.22 -0.73 10.97
CA THR A 40 7.30 0.45 10.07
C THR A 40 7.09 0.15 8.59
N TYR A 41 6.47 1.10 7.89
CA TYR A 41 6.19 1.08 6.43
C TYR A 41 6.46 2.48 5.87
N ILE A 42 6.84 2.59 4.59
CA ILE A 42 6.97 3.87 3.91
C ILE A 42 5.78 4.11 2.98
N LEU A 43 5.19 5.28 3.08
CA LEU A 43 4.17 5.79 2.17
C LEU A 43 4.87 6.62 1.09
N ASP A 44 4.50 6.43 -0.18
CA ASP A 44 4.94 7.29 -1.28
C ASP A 44 3.75 8.16 -1.72
N GLN A 45 3.78 9.44 -1.34
CA GLN A 45 2.80 10.43 -1.79
C GLN A 45 3.42 11.32 -2.86
N GLY A 46 3.45 10.84 -4.10
CA GLY A 46 3.88 11.63 -5.25
C GLY A 46 5.38 11.97 -5.25
N GLY A 47 6.21 11.07 -4.72
CA GLY A 47 7.68 11.24 -4.63
C GLY A 47 8.19 11.51 -3.22
N ASP A 48 7.30 11.84 -2.27
CA ASP A 48 7.66 12.03 -0.86
C ASP A 48 7.49 10.74 -0.07
N LEU A 49 8.62 10.21 0.41
CA LEU A 49 8.67 9.03 1.27
C LEU A 49 8.45 9.42 2.73
N ARG A 50 7.35 8.93 3.33
CA ARG A 50 7.03 9.14 4.75
C ARG A 50 6.97 7.82 5.52
N GLU A 51 7.68 7.75 6.65
CA GLU A 51 7.65 6.58 7.53
C GLU A 51 6.47 6.64 8.50
N TYR A 52 5.63 5.61 8.48
CA TYR A 52 4.47 5.48 9.39
C TYR A 52 4.52 4.16 10.15
N GLY A 53 4.02 4.20 11.39
CA GLY A 53 3.73 2.98 12.16
C GLY A 53 2.60 2.18 11.53
N LYS A 54 2.66 0.85 11.64
CA LYS A 54 1.72 -0.13 11.05
C LYS A 54 0.24 0.21 11.26
N SER A 55 -0.13 0.62 12.46
CA SER A 55 -1.52 0.96 12.79
C SER A 55 -2.01 2.22 12.07
N VAL A 56 -1.13 3.22 11.92
CA VAL A 56 -1.45 4.47 11.21
C VAL A 56 -1.58 4.18 9.70
N MET A 57 -0.68 3.37 9.16
CA MET A 57 -0.72 2.94 7.76
C MET A 57 -2.01 2.19 7.44
N ALA A 58 -2.35 1.23 8.29
CA ALA A 58 -3.59 0.47 8.20
C ALA A 58 -4.82 1.40 8.19
N LYS A 59 -4.85 2.42 9.06
CA LYS A 59 -5.94 3.40 9.07
C LYS A 59 -6.02 4.23 7.79
N ASN A 60 -4.88 4.65 7.22
CA ASN A 60 -4.82 5.51 6.02
C ASN A 60 -5.28 4.79 4.74
N ILE A 61 -4.56 3.74 4.32
CA ILE A 61 -5.16 2.42 4.21
C ILE A 61 -6.66 2.36 3.89
N TYR A 62 -7.36 1.99 4.95
CA TYR A 62 -8.77 1.65 4.92
C TYR A 62 -9.64 2.88 4.79
N GLY A 63 -9.24 4.01 5.40
CA GLY A 63 -9.98 5.27 5.25
C GLY A 63 -10.03 5.74 3.80
N PHE A 64 -8.93 5.63 3.06
CA PHE A 64 -8.90 5.96 1.64
C PHE A 64 -9.74 4.96 0.83
N ALA A 65 -9.52 3.65 1.03
CA ALA A 65 -10.20 2.64 0.24
C ALA A 65 -11.72 2.63 0.45
N GLU A 66 -12.18 2.87 1.67
CA GLU A 66 -13.61 2.98 2.00
C GLU A 66 -14.22 4.25 1.39
N LYS A 67 -13.55 5.39 1.54
CA LYS A 67 -14.00 6.68 1.01
C LYS A 67 -14.15 6.67 -0.51
N TYR A 68 -13.25 6.01 -1.22
CA TYR A 68 -13.19 6.04 -2.69
C TYR A 68 -13.62 4.72 -3.35
N LYS A 69 -14.03 3.70 -2.59
CA LYS A 69 -14.29 2.33 -3.10
C LYS A 69 -13.11 1.81 -3.95
N ALA A 70 -11.90 2.06 -3.47
CA ALA A 70 -10.66 1.79 -4.19
C ALA A 70 -10.43 0.28 -4.40
N VAL A 71 -9.65 -0.06 -5.42
CA VAL A 71 -9.11 -1.41 -5.61
C VAL A 71 -7.66 -1.46 -5.16
N TYR A 72 -7.19 -2.66 -4.84
CA TYR A 72 -5.84 -2.95 -4.38
C TYR A 72 -5.09 -3.71 -5.47
N TRP A 73 -3.81 -3.42 -5.66
CA TRP A 73 -2.93 -4.30 -6.41
C TRP A 73 -1.52 -4.24 -5.84
N ILE A 74 -0.79 -5.33 -5.98
CA ILE A 74 0.58 -5.42 -5.50
C ILE A 74 1.50 -5.51 -6.70
N THR A 75 2.41 -4.56 -6.81
CA THR A 75 3.52 -4.65 -7.74
C THR A 75 4.70 -5.22 -6.96
N LYS A 76 5.17 -6.38 -7.40
CA LYS A 76 6.37 -7.00 -6.84
C LYS A 76 7.53 -6.51 -7.70
N GLU A 77 8.62 -6.00 -7.11
CA GLU A 77 9.86 -5.85 -7.86
C GLU A 77 10.29 -7.26 -8.31
N GLU A 78 10.04 -7.58 -9.58
CA GLU A 78 10.61 -8.76 -10.24
C GLU A 78 12.13 -8.60 -10.19
N LYS A 79 12.78 -9.58 -9.55
CA LYS A 79 14.23 -9.62 -9.40
C LYS A 79 14.87 -10.29 -10.60
#